data_AF-A0A967X240-F1
#
_entry.id   AF-A0A967X240-F1
#
_cell.length_a   1.000
_cell.length_b   1.000
_cell.length_c   1.000
_cell.angle_alpha   90.00
_cell.angle_beta   90.00
_cell.angle_gamma   90.00
#
_symmetry.space_group_name_H-M   'P 1'
#
loop_
_entity.id
_entity.type
_entity.pdbx_description
1 polymer ?
#
loop_
_entity_poly.entity_id
_entity_poly.type
_entity_poly.pdbx_seq_one_letter_code
_entity_poly.pdbx_strand_id
1 'polypeptide(L)'
;MSKRLKMALLAAGLGVFALPVMAAEPVSVGKYGDDGDETYYQVTCSDNTQGSVIVKSEPKEICALPAYGKETCKAAWTVKEAAAKACK
;
A
#
# COMPACT_ATOMS: atom_id res chain seq x y z
N MET A 1 20.11 -18.88 -60.86
CA MET A 1 19.36 -17.61 -60.84
C MET A 1 17.88 -17.94 -60.65
N SER A 2 17.35 -17.76 -59.44
CA SER A 2 15.90 -17.66 -59.17
C SER A 2 15.72 -16.73 -57.96
N LYS A 3 14.95 -15.65 -58.18
CA LYS A 3 14.63 -14.60 -57.21
C LYS A 3 13.41 -15.00 -56.36
N ARG A 4 13.27 -14.25 -55.24
CA ARG A 4 12.11 -14.10 -54.32
C ARG A 4 12.19 -15.08 -53.13
N LEU A 5 11.94 -14.69 -51.89
CA LEU A 5 11.04 -13.67 -51.37
C LEU A 5 11.47 -13.31 -49.93
N LYS A 6 11.25 -12.05 -49.55
CA LYS A 6 11.51 -11.50 -48.21
C LYS A 6 10.73 -12.28 -47.12
N MET A 7 11.39 -12.64 -46.03
CA MET A 7 10.74 -12.78 -44.72
C MET A 7 11.37 -11.79 -43.75
N ALA A 8 10.64 -10.70 -43.51
CA ALA A 8 10.84 -9.87 -42.33
C ALA A 8 10.26 -10.64 -41.15
N LEU A 9 11.11 -11.14 -40.26
CA LEU A 9 10.66 -11.63 -38.96
C LEU A 9 10.68 -10.43 -38.01
N LEU A 10 9.50 -9.86 -37.77
CA LEU A 10 9.31 -8.83 -36.75
C LEU A 10 9.69 -9.41 -35.39
N ALA A 11 10.54 -8.67 -34.69
CA ALA A 11 10.74 -8.79 -33.26
C ALA A 11 9.40 -8.68 -32.53
N ALA A 12 9.04 -9.70 -31.76
CA ALA A 12 7.98 -9.63 -30.76
C ALA A 12 8.67 -9.70 -29.39
N GLY A 13 8.99 -8.52 -28.85
CA GLY A 13 9.46 -8.38 -27.48
C GLY A 13 8.36 -8.79 -26.51
N LEU A 14 8.62 -9.81 -25.71
CA LEU A 14 7.87 -10.08 -24.49
C LEU A 14 8.48 -9.24 -23.37
N GLY A 15 8.19 -7.94 -23.41
CA GLY A 15 8.26 -7.12 -22.21
C GLY A 15 7.15 -7.60 -21.29
N VAL A 16 7.49 -8.42 -20.31
CA VAL A 16 6.60 -8.70 -19.17
C VAL A 16 6.44 -7.38 -18.43
N PHE A 17 5.39 -6.64 -18.76
CA PHE A 17 4.95 -5.50 -17.95
C PHE A 17 4.54 -6.06 -16.59
N ALA A 18 5.47 -6.05 -15.65
CA ALA A 18 5.14 -6.10 -14.24
C ALA A 18 4.29 -4.85 -13.97
N LEU A 19 2.96 -5.02 -14.00
CA LEU A 19 2.07 -3.97 -13.54
C LEU A 19 2.48 -3.69 -12.09
N PRO A 20 2.82 -2.43 -11.73
CA PRO A 20 2.97 -2.10 -10.33
C PRO A 20 1.62 -2.43 -9.70
N VAL A 21 1.61 -3.41 -8.78
CA VAL A 21 0.53 -3.54 -7.80
C VAL A 21 0.47 -2.16 -7.15
N MET A 22 -0.49 -1.35 -7.60
CA MET A 22 -0.80 -0.07 -7.00
C MET A 22 -1.14 -0.44 -5.56
N ALA A 23 -0.26 -0.06 -4.64
CA ALA A 23 -0.55 -0.13 -3.22
C ALA A 23 -1.92 0.51 -3.03
N ALA A 24 -2.88 -0.22 -2.46
CA ALA A 24 -4.20 0.33 -2.18
C ALA A 24 -4.00 1.55 -1.27
N GLU A 25 -4.11 2.75 -1.85
CA GLU A 25 -4.05 3.96 -1.08
C GLU A 25 -5.33 4.06 -0.25
N PRO A 26 -5.24 4.51 1.02
CA PRO A 26 -6.42 4.72 1.82
C PRO A 26 -7.28 5.81 1.16
N VAL A 27 -8.59 5.55 1.07
CA VAL A 27 -9.59 6.51 0.59
C VAL A 27 -9.79 7.63 1.61
N SER A 28 -9.67 7.30 2.90
CA SER A 28 -9.72 8.28 3.97
C SER A 28 -8.89 7.83 5.17
N VAL A 29 -8.36 8.83 5.88
CA VAL A 29 -7.74 8.66 7.19
C VAL A 29 -8.30 9.75 8.10
N GLY A 30 -9.03 9.35 9.13
CA GLY A 30 -9.67 10.26 10.07
C GLY A 30 -9.19 9.98 11.50
N LYS A 31 -8.89 11.03 12.27
CA LYS A 31 -8.63 10.86 13.70
C LYS A 31 -9.93 10.38 14.38
N TYR A 32 -9.84 9.29 15.12
CA TYR A 32 -10.95 8.67 15.84
C TYR A 32 -10.98 9.14 17.31
N GLY A 33 -9.82 9.22 17.95
CA GLY A 33 -9.73 9.62 19.36
C GLY A 33 -8.30 9.60 19.91
N ASP A 34 -8.17 9.93 21.19
CA ASP A 34 -6.93 9.84 21.95
C ASP A 34 -7.21 9.05 23.23
N ASP A 35 -6.27 8.20 23.62
CA ASP A 35 -6.28 7.50 24.92
C ASP A 35 -4.86 7.56 25.51
N GLY A 36 -4.69 8.32 26.59
CA GLY A 36 -3.37 8.56 27.19
C GLY A 36 -2.36 9.13 26.19
N ASP A 37 -1.29 8.37 25.95
CA ASP A 37 -0.19 8.69 25.03
C ASP A 37 -0.40 8.19 23.59
N GLU A 38 -1.57 7.60 23.31
CA GLU A 38 -1.92 7.01 22.01
C GLU A 38 -2.99 7.84 21.27
N THR A 39 -2.73 8.16 20.00
CA THR A 39 -3.74 8.74 19.09
C THR A 39 -4.17 7.70 18.07
N TYR A 40 -5.49 7.55 17.92
CA TYR A 40 -6.12 6.57 17.06
C TYR A 40 -6.65 7.23 15.79
N TYR A 41 -6.39 6.59 14.65
CA TYR A 41 -6.91 6.98 13.35
C TYR A 41 -7.64 5.80 12.72
N GLN A 42 -8.84 6.06 12.20
CA GLN A 42 -9.56 5.11 11.37
C GLN A 42 -9.14 5.31 9.91
N VAL A 43 -8.91 4.19 9.22
CA VAL A 43 -8.50 4.15 7.81
C VAL A 43 -9.57 3.43 7.01
N THR A 44 -10.10 4.06 5.96
CA THR A 44 -10.96 3.37 4.99
C THR A 44 -10.15 3.09 3.73
N CYS A 45 -10.07 1.81 3.36
CA CYS A 45 -9.34 1.36 2.20
C CYS A 45 -10.20 1.39 0.93
N SER A 46 -9.57 1.28 -0.25
CA SER A 46 -10.26 1.35 -1.55
C SER A 46 -11.25 0.22 -1.78
N ASP A 47 -11.10 -0.91 -1.08
CA ASP A 47 -12.02 -2.05 -1.10
C ASP A 47 -13.13 -1.93 -0.04
N ASN A 48 -13.25 -0.77 0.63
CA ASN A 48 -14.15 -0.49 1.75
C ASN A 48 -13.85 -1.28 3.03
N THR A 49 -12.70 -1.97 3.12
CA THR A 49 -12.24 -2.51 4.40
C THR A 49 -11.78 -1.37 5.31
N GLN A 50 -11.86 -1.62 6.62
CA GLN A 50 -11.45 -0.65 7.63
C GLN A 50 -10.21 -1.15 8.37
N GLY A 51 -9.15 -0.36 8.31
CA GLY A 51 -7.98 -0.52 9.15
C GLY A 51 -7.90 0.59 10.20
N SER A 52 -6.89 0.50 11.05
CA SER A 52 -6.59 1.51 12.05
C SER A 52 -5.10 1.84 12.05
N VAL A 53 -4.78 3.07 12.44
CA VAL A 53 -3.41 3.50 12.75
C VAL A 53 -3.39 3.99 14.19
N ILE A 54 -2.40 3.56 14.95
CA ILE A 54 -2.17 3.99 16.32
C ILE A 54 -0.82 4.72 16.35
N VAL A 55 -0.80 5.93 16.88
CA VAL A 55 0.42 6.72 17.08
C VAL A 55 0.68 6.78 18.58
N LYS A 56 1.75 6.15 19.04
CA LYS A 56 2.21 6.22 20.42
C LYS A 56 3.25 7.32 20.56
N SER A 57 3.16 8.08 21.65
CA SER A 57 4.08 9.20 21.89
C SER A 57 5.40 8.74 22.51
N GLU A 58 5.37 7.74 23.40
CA GLU A 58 6.57 7.21 24.07
C GLU A 58 6.53 5.67 24.31
N PRO A 59 7.43 4.88 23.70
CA PRO A 59 8.37 5.30 22.65
C PRO A 59 7.59 5.76 21.41
N LYS A 60 8.14 6.74 20.68
CA LYS A 60 7.51 7.21 19.45
C LYS A 60 7.42 6.07 18.44
N GLU A 61 6.22 5.55 18.24
CA GLU A 61 5.94 4.42 17.37
C GLU A 61 4.61 4.60 16.66
N ILE A 62 4.53 4.20 15.40
CA ILE A 62 3.27 4.16 14.67
C ILE A 62 2.98 2.73 14.27
N CYS A 63 1.81 2.24 14.64
CA CYS A 63 1.30 0.92 14.33
C CYS A 63 0.21 0.99 13.25
N ALA A 64 0.26 0.05 12.32
CA ALA A 64 -0.76 -0.18 11.31
C ALA A 64 -1.49 -1.49 11.62
N LEU A 65 -2.81 -1.42 11.74
CA LEU A 65 -3.69 -2.54 12.02
C LEU A 65 -4.60 -2.74 10.81
N PRO A 66 -4.32 -3.70 9.93
CA PRO A 66 -5.19 -3.99 8.79
C PRO A 66 -6.50 -4.64 9.26
N ALA A 67 -7.54 -4.57 8.43
CA ALA A 67 -8.82 -5.24 8.67
C ALA A 67 -8.63 -6.75 8.88
N TYR A 68 -7.70 -7.33 8.13
CA TYR A 68 -7.32 -8.73 8.18
C TYR A 68 -5.80 -8.83 8.19
N GLY A 69 -5.22 -9.33 9.26
CA GLY A 69 -3.78 -9.51 9.36
C GLY A 69 -3.24 -9.23 10.75
N LYS A 70 -1.93 -9.02 10.81
CA LYS A 70 -1.23 -8.70 12.05
C LYS A 70 -0.90 -7.22 12.09
N GLU A 71 -0.99 -6.67 13.30
CA GLU A 71 -0.42 -5.36 13.59
C GLU A 71 1.06 -5.33 13.18
N THR A 72 1.46 -4.23 12.56
CA THR A 72 2.86 -3.94 12.24
C THR A 72 3.19 -2.56 12.78
N CYS A 73 4.27 -2.42 13.53
CA CYS A 73 4.68 -1.14 14.10
C CYS A 73 6.06 -0.71 13.61
N LYS A 74 6.26 0.61 13.47
CA LYS A 74 7.54 1.20 13.08
C LYS A 74 7.68 2.64 13.60
N ALA A 75 8.79 2.92 14.27
CA ALA A 75 9.10 4.25 14.83
C ALA A 75 9.23 5.37 13.79
N ALA A 76 9.71 5.07 12.59
CA ALA A 76 9.98 6.06 11.55
C ALA A 76 8.81 6.28 10.57
N TRP A 77 7.63 5.71 10.84
CA TRP A 77 6.48 5.92 9.97
C TRP A 77 5.83 7.28 10.16
N THR A 78 5.17 7.71 9.11
CA THR A 78 4.10 8.70 9.13
C THR A 78 2.73 8.01 9.20
N VAL A 79 1.69 8.75 9.60
CA VAL A 79 0.31 8.24 9.58
C VAL A 79 -0.10 7.78 8.17
N LYS A 80 0.37 8.46 7.11
CA LYS A 80 0.08 8.08 5.72
C LYS A 80 0.71 6.73 5.35
N GLU A 81 1.97 6.50 5.70
CA GLU A 81 2.65 5.23 5.43
C GLU A 81 2.02 4.07 6.20
N ALA A 82 1.68 4.29 7.45
CA ALA A 82 0.98 3.30 8.27
C ALA A 82 -0.42 3.01 7.71
N ALA A 83 -1.16 4.02 7.27
CA ALA A 83 -2.48 3.83 6.66
C ALA A 83 -2.39 3.05 5.33
N ALA A 84 -1.40 3.36 4.49
CA ALA A 84 -1.14 2.59 3.28
C ALA A 84 -0.68 1.15 3.57
N LYS A 85 -0.12 0.89 4.76
CA LYS A 85 0.20 -0.46 5.22
C LYS A 85 -1.02 -1.18 5.78
N ALA A 86 -1.94 -0.48 6.45
CA ALA A 86 -3.19 -1.04 6.94
C ALA A 86 -4.15 -1.47 5.82
N CYS A 87 -4.01 -0.92 4.62
CA CYS A 87 -4.78 -1.30 3.43
C CYS A 87 -4.13 -2.39 2.56
N LYS A 88 -3.07 -3.07 3.04
CA LYS A 88 -2.35 -4.14 2.33
C LYS A 88 -2.44 -5.45 3.09
#